data_AF-A0A2J4GAI2-F1
#
_entry.id   AF-A0A2J4GAI2-F1
#
_cell.length_a   1.000
_cell.length_b   1.000
_cell.length_c   1.000
_cell.angle_alpha   90.00
_cell.angle_beta   90.00
_cell.angle_gamma   90.00
#
_symmetry.space_group_name_H-M   'P 1'
#
loop_
_entity.id
_entity.type
_entity.pdbx_description
1 polymer ?
#
loop_
_entity_poly.entity_id
_entity_poly.type
_entity_poly.pdbx_seq_one_letter_code
_entity_poly.pdbx_strand_id
1 'polypeptide(L)'
;MGEKTKPSTLLIIVTFVPLFLNAGIFVITEGFNVNPHSSPLIYAIGSLILAAVAVLAAVIGLTMARDEEPEWGSKLPFKVIEGVNIFSILLSAMFALLVLLVYFLKGA
;
A
#
# COMPACT_ATOMS: atom_id res chain seq x y z
N MET A 1 20.23 27.79 9.17
CA MET A 1 20.08 26.41 8.66
C MET A 1 18.78 26.39 7.88
N GLY A 2 18.81 26.08 6.58
CA GLY A 2 17.61 26.06 5.75
C GLY A 2 16.77 24.83 6.04
N GLU A 3 15.45 25.00 6.06
CA GLU A 3 14.48 23.92 6.17
C GLU A 3 14.67 22.91 5.01
N LYS A 4 14.47 21.61 5.26
CA LYS A 4 14.61 20.58 4.22
C LYS A 4 13.47 20.76 3.20
N THR A 5 13.82 21.18 1.99
CA THR A 5 12.85 21.39 0.91
C THR A 5 12.56 20.14 0.08
N LYS A 6 13.19 19.01 0.40
CA LYS A 6 13.07 17.74 -0.33
C LYS A 6 12.69 16.60 0.60
N PRO A 7 11.82 15.68 0.16
CA PRO A 7 11.52 14.44 0.87
C PRO A 7 12.78 13.66 1.19
N SER A 8 12.83 13.04 2.37
CA SER A 8 13.94 12.16 2.73
C SER A 8 13.97 10.90 1.86
N THR A 9 15.15 10.32 1.69
CA THR A 9 15.29 9.02 1.00
C THR A 9 14.45 7.93 1.68
N LEU A 10 14.34 7.98 3.01
CA LEU A 10 13.53 7.03 3.77
C LEU A 10 12.04 7.18 3.44
N LEU A 11 11.51 8.41 3.40
CA LEU A 11 10.13 8.68 3.01
C LEU A 11 9.84 8.16 1.59
N ILE A 12 10.78 8.38 0.65
CA ILE A 12 10.66 7.85 -0.71
C ILE A 12 10.57 6.32 -0.68
N ILE A 13 11.49 5.64 0.03
CA ILE A 13 11.50 4.17 0.13
C ILE A 13 10.17 3.66 0.71
N VAL A 14 9.74 4.21 1.85
CA VAL A 14 8.50 3.80 2.54
C VAL A 14 7.28 3.97 1.66
N THR A 15 7.25 5.02 0.81
CA THR A 15 6.15 5.27 -0.14
C THR A 15 6.01 4.17 -1.20
N PHE A 16 7.11 3.53 -1.60
CA PHE A 16 7.06 2.45 -2.61
C PHE A 16 6.78 1.07 -2.02
N VAL A 17 7.07 0.82 -0.75
CA VAL A 17 6.78 -0.46 -0.08
C VAL A 17 5.34 -0.93 -0.28
N PRO A 18 4.28 -0.13 0.00
CA PRO A 18 2.92 -0.60 -0.17
C PRO A 18 2.54 -0.85 -1.63
N LEU A 19 3.17 -0.17 -2.60
CA LEU A 19 2.96 -0.44 -4.03
C LEU A 19 3.48 -1.82 -4.40
N PHE A 20 4.67 -2.19 -3.94
CA PHE A 20 5.24 -3.53 -4.18
C PHE A 20 4.43 -4.63 -3.49
N LEU A 21 3.94 -4.39 -2.28
CA LEU A 21 3.09 -5.35 -1.58
C LEU A 21 1.77 -5.57 -2.32
N ASN A 22 1.12 -4.49 -2.80
CA ASN A 22 -0.09 -4.60 -3.61
C ASN A 22 0.16 -5.33 -4.94
N ALA A 23 1.27 -5.03 -5.62
CA ALA A 23 1.67 -5.78 -6.82
C ALA A 23 1.87 -7.28 -6.50
N GLY A 24 2.46 -7.59 -5.34
CA GLY A 24 2.61 -8.96 -4.85
C GLY A 24 1.27 -9.67 -4.66
N ILE A 25 0.26 -9.00 -4.07
CA ILE A 25 -1.10 -9.55 -3.95
C ILE A 25 -1.68 -9.87 -5.33
N PHE A 26 -1.57 -8.94 -6.28
CA PHE A 26 -2.08 -9.14 -7.63
C PHE A 26 -1.43 -10.35 -8.31
N VAL A 27 -0.11 -10.52 -8.14
CA VAL A 27 0.63 -11.67 -8.70
C VAL A 27 0.23 -12.98 -8.02
N ILE A 28 0.19 -13.02 -6.68
CA ILE A 28 -0.15 -14.22 -5.90
C ILE A 28 -1.56 -14.73 -6.21
N THR A 29 -2.50 -13.80 -6.38
CA THR A 29 -3.90 -14.08 -6.70
C THR A 29 -4.14 -14.27 -8.20
N GLU A 30 -3.12 -14.10 -9.04
CA GLU A 30 -3.21 -14.13 -10.50
C GLU A 30 -4.31 -13.19 -11.03
N GLY A 31 -4.36 -11.97 -10.49
CA GLY A 31 -5.41 -11.00 -10.80
C GLY A 31 -6.77 -11.40 -10.23
N PHE A 32 -6.79 -11.96 -9.02
CA PHE A 32 -8.00 -12.45 -8.35
C PHE A 32 -8.72 -13.59 -9.10
N ASN A 33 -7.93 -14.48 -9.72
CA ASN A 33 -8.42 -15.72 -10.30
C ASN A 33 -9.10 -16.57 -9.21
N VAL A 34 -10.19 -17.26 -9.56
CA VAL A 34 -10.96 -18.12 -8.64
C VAL A 34 -10.13 -19.31 -8.14
N ASN A 35 -9.24 -19.84 -8.98
CA ASN A 35 -8.36 -20.96 -8.63
C ASN A 35 -6.90 -20.60 -9.00
N PRO A 36 -6.21 -19.76 -8.21
CA PRO A 36 -4.80 -19.47 -8.41
C PRO A 36 -3.95 -20.73 -8.23
N HIS A 37 -2.76 -20.78 -8.84
CA HIS A 37 -1.88 -21.95 -8.72
C HIS A 37 -1.26 -22.10 -7.32
N SER A 38 -1.18 -21.02 -6.56
CA SER A 38 -0.62 -21.05 -5.21
C SER A 38 -1.56 -21.75 -4.21
N SER A 39 -1.03 -22.16 -3.06
CA SER A 39 -1.85 -22.79 -2.02
C SER A 39 -2.93 -21.83 -1.49
N PRO A 40 -4.13 -22.31 -1.10
CA PRO A 40 -5.17 -21.48 -0.48
C PRO A 40 -4.71 -20.65 0.71
N LEU A 41 -3.76 -21.18 1.50
CA LEU A 41 -3.17 -20.43 2.61
C LEU A 41 -2.41 -19.18 2.12
N ILE A 42 -1.79 -19.25 0.95
CA ILE A 42 -0.99 -18.17 0.37
C ILE A 42 -1.90 -17.14 -0.31
N TYR A 43 -2.76 -17.57 -1.25
CA TYR A 43 -3.58 -16.60 -2.00
C TYR A 43 -4.72 -15.99 -1.20
N ALA A 44 -5.26 -16.69 -0.19
CA ALA A 44 -6.34 -16.16 0.64
C ALA A 44 -5.77 -15.43 1.86
N ILE A 45 -5.13 -16.16 2.78
CA ILE A 45 -4.66 -15.60 4.05
C ILE A 45 -3.41 -14.74 3.83
N GLY A 46 -2.43 -15.22 3.06
CA GLY A 46 -1.20 -14.47 2.76
C GLY A 46 -1.48 -13.12 2.10
N SER A 47 -2.41 -13.07 1.13
CA SER A 47 -2.83 -11.82 0.49
C SER A 47 -3.49 -10.83 1.46
N LEU A 48 -4.30 -11.31 2.43
CA LEU A 48 -4.87 -10.44 3.48
C LEU A 48 -3.79 -9.86 4.39
N ILE A 49 -2.81 -10.68 4.77
CA ILE A 49 -1.67 -10.22 5.59
C ILE A 49 -0.87 -9.18 4.82
N LEU A 50 -0.57 -9.42 3.53
CA LEU A 50 0.11 -8.46 2.68
C LEU A 50 -0.67 -7.15 2.56
N ALA A 51 -1.99 -7.20 2.40
CA ALA A 51 -2.84 -6.01 2.34
C ALA A 51 -2.78 -5.23 3.66
N ALA A 52 -2.84 -5.90 4.80
CA ALA A 52 -2.72 -5.27 6.11
C ALA A 52 -1.36 -4.59 6.30
N VAL A 53 -0.27 -5.27 5.94
CA VAL A 53 1.09 -4.70 5.99
C VAL A 53 1.23 -3.51 5.02
N ALA A 54 0.63 -3.58 3.83
CA ALA A 54 0.62 -2.48 2.87
C ALA A 54 -0.11 -1.25 3.43
N VAL A 55 -1.27 -1.43 4.07
CA VAL A 55 -1.97 -0.33 4.77
C VAL A 55 -1.08 0.27 5.85
N LEU A 56 -0.46 -0.55 6.70
CA LEU A 56 0.42 -0.06 7.76
C LEU A 56 1.61 0.75 7.20
N ALA A 57 2.29 0.23 6.18
CA ALA A 57 3.40 0.93 5.53
C ALA A 57 2.96 2.25 4.90
N ALA A 58 1.80 2.26 4.24
CA ALA A 58 1.25 3.47 3.63
C ALA A 58 0.82 4.51 4.67
N VAL A 59 0.28 4.09 5.82
CA VAL A 59 -0.03 4.99 6.94
C VAL A 59 1.25 5.62 7.50
N ILE A 60 2.32 4.84 7.68
CA ILE A 60 3.63 5.36 8.10
C ILE A 60 4.17 6.36 7.06
N GLY A 61 4.10 6.04 5.78
CA GLY A 61 4.51 6.95 4.70
C GLY A 61 3.70 8.25 4.68
N LEU A 62 2.39 8.17 4.94
CA LEU A 62 1.51 9.32 5.04
C LEU A 62 1.85 10.22 6.23
N THR A 63 2.11 9.64 7.41
CA THR A 63 2.51 10.43 8.59
C THR A 63 3.87 11.07 8.38
N MET A 64 4.84 10.31 7.87
CA MET A 64 6.17 10.86 7.56
C MET A 64 6.11 11.98 6.52
N ALA A 65 5.27 11.88 5.50
CA ALA A 65 5.11 12.94 4.51
C ALA A 65 4.59 14.24 5.10
N ARG A 66 3.70 14.16 6.09
CA ARG A 66 3.16 15.33 6.81
C ARG A 66 4.16 15.90 7.80
N ASP A 67 4.95 15.04 8.44
CA ASP A 67 5.97 15.43 9.41
C ASP A 67 7.19 16.09 8.74
N GLU A 68 7.55 15.65 7.53
CA GLU A 68 8.67 16.23 6.76
C GLU A 68 8.25 17.42 5.88
N GLU A 69 6.96 17.74 5.78
CA GLU A 69 6.46 18.83 4.95
C GLU A 69 6.98 20.19 5.47
N PRO A 70 7.64 21.01 4.62
CA PRO A 70 8.18 22.29 5.06
C PRO A 70 7.06 23.29 5.37
N GLU A 71 7.30 24.10 6.39
CA GLU A 71 6.46 25.24 6.75
C GLU A 71 6.43 26.27 5.62
N TRP A 72 7.60 26.53 5.01
CA TRP A 72 7.77 27.55 3.97
C TRP A 72 8.30 26.96 2.67
N GLY A 73 7.79 27.43 1.54
CA GLY A 73 8.20 26.97 0.20
C GLY A 73 7.25 25.94 -0.41
N SER A 74 7.75 25.19 -1.40
CA SER A 74 6.91 24.27 -2.19
C SER A 74 6.60 22.99 -1.42
N LYS A 75 5.31 22.77 -1.14
CA LYS A 75 4.75 21.57 -0.50
C LYS A 75 4.37 20.48 -1.52
N LEU A 76 4.48 20.78 -2.81
CA LEU A 76 4.00 19.91 -3.89
C LEU A 76 4.59 18.48 -3.84
N PRO A 77 5.91 18.27 -3.63
CA PRO A 77 6.46 16.90 -3.56
C PRO A 77 5.86 16.07 -2.42
N PHE A 78 5.63 16.69 -1.27
CA PHE A 78 5.03 16.03 -0.11
C PHE A 78 3.56 15.68 -0.36
N LYS A 79 2.78 16.58 -0.98
CA LYS A 79 1.39 16.29 -1.36
C LYS A 79 1.25 15.17 -2.39
N VAL A 80 2.19 15.06 -3.35
CA VAL A 80 2.24 13.92 -4.26
C VAL A 80 2.48 12.62 -3.49
N ILE A 81 3.44 12.61 -2.56
CA ILE A 81 3.72 11.45 -1.72
C ILE A 81 2.54 11.08 -0.82
N GLU A 82 1.87 12.05 -0.18
CA GLU A 82 0.64 11.81 0.57
C GLU A 82 -0.43 11.16 -0.33
N GLY A 83 -0.61 11.67 -1.54
CA GLY A 83 -1.56 11.13 -2.52
C GLY A 83 -1.25 9.67 -2.90
N VAL A 84 0.03 9.33 -3.12
CA VAL A 84 0.45 7.94 -3.41
C VAL A 84 0.18 7.01 -2.23
N ASN A 85 0.44 7.45 -1.00
CA ASN A 85 0.15 6.65 0.19
C ASN A 85 -1.35 6.47 0.41
N ILE A 86 -2.16 7.53 0.25
CA ILE A 86 -3.64 7.44 0.32
C ILE A 86 -4.17 6.48 -0.75
N PHE A 87 -3.69 6.60 -1.99
CA PHE A 87 -4.03 5.68 -3.07
C PHE A 87 -3.69 4.23 -2.70
N SER A 88 -2.51 4.01 -2.13
CA SER A 88 -2.06 2.68 -1.70
C SER A 88 -2.92 2.10 -0.58
N ILE A 89 -3.40 2.92 0.37
CA ILE A 89 -4.35 2.49 1.41
C ILE A 89 -5.66 2.03 0.76
N LEU A 90 -6.24 2.85 -0.12
CA LEU A 90 -7.49 2.54 -0.81
C LEU A 90 -7.37 1.28 -1.68
N LEU A 91 -6.26 1.14 -2.40
CA LEU A 91 -5.95 -0.03 -3.22
C LEU A 91 -5.85 -1.30 -2.37
N SER A 92 -5.15 -1.23 -1.24
CA SER A 92 -5.01 -2.36 -0.32
C SER A 92 -6.36 -2.77 0.28
N ALA A 93 -7.21 -1.80 0.65
CA ALA A 93 -8.56 -2.07 1.15
C ALA A 93 -9.44 -2.73 0.07
N MET A 94 -9.36 -2.25 -1.17
CA MET A 94 -10.06 -2.85 -2.31
C MET A 94 -9.59 -4.29 -2.57
N PHE A 95 -8.27 -4.54 -2.53
CA PHE A 95 -7.70 -5.87 -2.70
C PHE A 95 -8.10 -6.83 -1.57
N ALA A 96 -8.09 -6.37 -0.32
CA ALA A 96 -8.58 -7.16 0.80
C ALA A 96 -10.05 -7.54 0.62
N LEU A 97 -10.89 -6.59 0.18
CA LEU A 97 -12.29 -6.87 -0.12
C LEU A 97 -12.46 -7.90 -1.24
N LEU A 98 -11.69 -7.79 -2.32
CA LEU A 98 -11.72 -8.77 -3.42
C LEU A 98 -11.30 -10.17 -2.93
N VAL A 99 -10.25 -10.27 -2.11
CA VAL A 99 -9.82 -11.54 -1.52
C VAL A 99 -10.94 -12.16 -0.66
N LEU A 100 -11.63 -11.36 0.16
CA LEU A 100 -12.76 -11.83 0.95
C LEU A 100 -13.92 -12.33 0.07
N LEU A 101 -14.30 -11.55 -0.95
CA LEU A 101 -15.40 -11.90 -1.85
C LEU A 101 -15.11 -13.17 -2.66
N VAL A 102 -13.92 -13.28 -3.24
CA VAL A 102 -13.59 -14.37 -4.17
C VAL A 102 -13.28 -15.67 -3.43
N TYR A 103 -12.55 -15.62 -2.31
CA TYR A 103 -11.99 -16.83 -1.69
C TYR A 103 -12.69 -17.26 -0.40
N PHE A 104 -13.39 -16.36 0.29
CA PHE A 104 -14.07 -16.69 1.55
C PHE A 104 -15.58 -16.73 1.41
N LEU A 105 -16.17 -15.86 0.60
CA LEU A 105 -17.63 -15.77 0.44
C LEU A 105 -18.19 -16.64 -0.69
N LYS A 106 -17.37 -17.05 -1.66
CA LYS A 106 -17.79 -17.96 -2.74
C LYS A 106 -18.03 -19.41 -2.27
N GLY A 107 -17.60 -19.74 -1.04
CA GLY A 107 -17.78 -21.06 -0.42
C GLY A 107 -18.95 -21.18 0.56
N ALA A 108 -19.83 -20.17 0.63
CA ALA A 108 -21.07 -20.19 1.43
C ALA A 108 -22.30 -20.48 0.55
#